data_AF-A0A371CJA9-F1
#
_entry.id   AF-A0A371CJA9-F1
#
_cell.length_a   1.000
_cell.length_b   1.000
_cell.length_c   1.000
_cell.angle_alpha   90.00
_cell.angle_beta   90.00
_cell.angle_gamma   90.00
#
_symmetry.space_group_name_H-M   'P 1'
#
loop_
_entity.id
_entity.type
_entity.pdbx_description
1 polymer ?
#
loop_
_entity_poly.entity_id
_entity_poly.type
_entity_poly.pdbx_seq_one_letter_code
_entity_poly.pdbx_strand_id
1 'polypeptide(L)'
;MNEGPHALDIGASTNVAFLEQEEWLLLMFIAVSELGSLGSRTLRKRAAELRTMVTQEWARMQIHKEREWRRQKRTQAECKRTGAAYEMKGWLARLLSRKNIEVVMDEMLKRAVGAAKPIMTDLWDAPVFRELRTEDGKRFVDAPPGESRLILGLSIDGFNPFQNKEAKQDVTVSGIYVYCLNLPPHLRYRPENMYLVGVIP
;
A
#
# COMPACT_ATOMS: atom_id res chain seq x y z
N MET A 1 16.74 -5.61 -21.74
CA MET A 1 15.36 -5.33 -22.18
C MET A 1 14.45 -6.19 -21.33
N ASN A 2 13.58 -5.58 -20.53
CA ASN A 2 12.75 -6.27 -19.56
C ASN A 2 11.58 -6.99 -20.25
N GLU A 3 11.91 -8.09 -20.92
CA GLU A 3 10.98 -8.86 -21.75
C GLU A 3 10.95 -10.34 -21.34
N GLY A 4 9.97 -11.07 -21.85
CA GLY A 4 9.80 -12.50 -21.58
C GLY A 4 8.89 -12.84 -20.39
N PRO A 5 8.81 -14.13 -20.01
CA PRO A 5 7.81 -14.63 -19.07
C PRO A 5 7.96 -14.10 -17.64
N HIS A 6 9.13 -13.53 -17.29
CA HIS A 6 9.43 -12.99 -15.97
C HIS A 6 9.66 -11.47 -16.00
N ALA A 7 9.09 -10.77 -16.98
CA ALA A 7 9.18 -9.31 -17.05
C ALA A 7 8.58 -8.67 -15.79
N LEU A 8 9.35 -7.78 -15.16
CA LEU A 8 8.93 -7.04 -13.96
C LEU A 8 8.10 -5.81 -14.32
N ASP A 9 7.27 -5.33 -13.40
CA ASP A 9 6.50 -4.10 -13.63
C ASP A 9 7.42 -2.86 -13.64
N ILE A 10 7.39 -2.09 -14.72
CA ILE A 10 8.21 -0.88 -14.90
C ILE A 10 7.67 0.29 -14.06
N GLY A 11 6.37 0.27 -13.72
CA GLY A 11 5.75 1.32 -12.91
C GLY A 11 6.01 1.21 -11.41
N ALA A 12 6.58 0.10 -10.94
CA ALA A 12 6.87 -0.11 -9.52
C ALA A 12 8.27 0.40 -9.14
N SER A 13 8.32 1.37 -8.22
CA SER A 13 9.58 1.99 -7.75
C SER A 13 10.57 0.98 -7.15
N THR A 14 10.09 -0.14 -6.61
CA THR A 14 10.92 -1.23 -6.07
C THR A 14 11.71 -1.98 -7.14
N ASN A 15 11.31 -1.89 -8.41
CA ASN A 15 11.94 -2.62 -9.51
C ASN A 15 13.01 -1.78 -10.24
N VAL A 16 13.09 -0.46 -9.99
CA VAL A 16 13.97 0.47 -10.71
C VAL A 16 15.43 0.03 -10.66
N ALA A 17 15.96 -0.21 -9.46
CA ALA A 17 17.35 -0.65 -9.28
C ALA A 17 17.67 -1.97 -10.01
N PHE A 18 16.68 -2.86 -10.13
CA PHE A 18 16.82 -4.14 -10.80
C PHE A 18 16.89 -3.99 -12.32
N LEU A 19 16.05 -3.11 -12.87
CA LEU A 19 16.00 -2.80 -14.30
C LEU A 19 17.27 -2.08 -14.76
N GLU A 20 17.77 -1.14 -13.94
CA GLU A 20 19.05 -0.45 -14.18
C GLU A 20 20.23 -1.44 -14.18
N GLN A 21 20.24 -2.40 -13.25
CA GLN A 21 21.27 -3.44 -13.20
C GLN A 21 21.22 -4.39 -14.41
N GLU A 22 20.02 -4.74 -14.88
CA GLU A 22 19.83 -5.56 -16.11
C GLU A 22 20.34 -4.84 -17.35
N GLU A 23 20.06 -3.55 -17.48
CA GLU A 23 20.58 -2.72 -18.56
C GLU A 23 22.11 -2.62 -18.51
N TRP A 24 22.67 -2.36 -17.33
CA TRP A 24 24.12 -2.27 -17.15
C TRP A 24 24.84 -3.56 -17.53
N LEU A 25 24.33 -4.73 -17.12
CA LEU A 25 24.94 -6.02 -17.45
C LEU A 25 24.91 -6.31 -18.97
N LEU A 26 23.85 -5.89 -19.68
CA LEU A 26 23.77 -6.03 -21.14
C LEU A 26 24.81 -5.16 -21.85
N LEU A 27 24.91 -3.88 -21.46
CA LEU A 27 25.90 -2.96 -22.01
C LEU A 27 27.32 -3.47 -21.76
N MET A 28 27.58 -3.97 -20.55
CA MET A 28 28.88 -4.58 -20.21
C MET A 28 29.17 -5.84 -21.03
N PHE A 29 28.19 -6.70 -21.27
CA PHE A 29 28.38 -7.88 -22.10
C PHE A 29 28.74 -7.52 -23.54
N ILE A 30 28.10 -6.50 -24.12
CA ILE A 30 28.41 -5.99 -25.46
C ILE A 30 29.84 -5.42 -25.48
N ALA A 31 30.17 -4.53 -24.55
CA ALA A 31 31.49 -3.90 -24.48
C ALA A 31 32.63 -4.92 -24.32
N VAL A 32 32.48 -5.91 -23.43
CA VAL A 32 33.47 -6.99 -23.23
C VAL A 32 33.56 -7.91 -24.47
N SER A 33 32.46 -8.06 -25.20
CA SER A 33 32.43 -8.85 -26.44
C SER A 33 33.22 -8.19 -27.56
N GLU A 34 33.08 -6.88 -27.71
CA GLU A 34 33.83 -6.05 -28.66
C GLU A 34 35.32 -5.94 -28.30
N LEU A 35 35.65 -5.81 -27.00
CA LEU A 35 37.04 -5.73 -26.55
C LEU A 35 37.85 -7.00 -26.89
N GLY A 36 37.17 -8.15 -26.94
CA GLY A 36 37.76 -9.43 -27.29
C GLY A 36 38.05 -9.62 -28.79
N SER A 37 37.39 -8.88 -29.69
CA SER A 37 37.57 -9.03 -31.13
C SER A 37 38.75 -8.21 -31.69
N LEU A 38 39.18 -7.16 -30.98
CA LEU A 38 40.15 -6.16 -31.45
C LEU A 38 41.54 -6.23 -30.78
N GLY A 39 41.75 -7.15 -29.83
CA GLY A 39 42.87 -7.07 -28.88
C GLY A 39 44.02 -8.09 -29.02
N SER A 40 45.13 -7.78 -28.33
CA SER A 40 46.28 -8.68 -28.12
C SER A 40 45.90 -10.00 -27.42
N ARG A 41 46.77 -11.02 -27.45
CA ARG A 41 46.49 -12.33 -26.82
C ARG A 41 46.13 -12.21 -25.32
N THR A 42 46.78 -11.30 -24.61
CA THR A 42 46.53 -11.02 -23.19
C THR A 42 45.17 -10.36 -22.96
N LEU A 43 44.79 -9.41 -23.83
CA LEU A 43 43.47 -8.77 -23.79
C LEU A 43 42.36 -9.77 -24.08
N ARG A 44 42.55 -10.67 -25.05
CA ARG A 44 41.59 -11.74 -25.35
C ARG A 44 41.37 -12.69 -24.17
N LYS A 45 42.44 -13.04 -23.44
CA LYS A 45 42.34 -13.87 -22.23
C LYS A 45 41.52 -13.16 -21.14
N ARG A 46 41.82 -11.90 -20.84
CA ARG A 46 41.06 -11.11 -19.85
C ARG A 46 39.61 -10.85 -20.26
N ALA A 47 39.35 -10.61 -21.54
CA ALA A 47 38.00 -10.45 -22.07
C ALA A 47 37.18 -11.75 -21.93
N ALA A 48 37.79 -12.93 -22.09
CA ALA A 48 37.11 -14.20 -21.86
C ALA A 48 36.78 -14.44 -20.38
N GLU A 49 37.70 -14.08 -19.47
CA GLU A 49 37.46 -14.13 -18.02
C GLU A 49 36.32 -13.20 -17.61
N LEU A 50 36.34 -11.93 -18.05
CA LEU A 50 35.28 -10.96 -17.77
C LEU A 50 33.93 -11.38 -18.36
N ARG A 51 33.91 -11.95 -19.56
CA ARG A 51 32.69 -12.46 -20.18
C ARG A 51 32.08 -13.58 -19.34
N THR A 52 32.91 -14.44 -18.77
CA THR A 52 32.46 -15.52 -17.89
C THR A 52 31.83 -14.95 -16.62
N MET A 53 32.46 -13.93 -16.01
CA MET A 53 31.90 -13.24 -14.83
C MET A 53 30.58 -12.54 -15.14
N VAL A 54 30.51 -11.76 -16.22
CA VAL A 54 29.28 -11.07 -16.64
C VAL A 54 28.15 -12.07 -16.93
N THR A 55 28.47 -13.22 -17.54
CA THR A 55 27.48 -14.28 -17.80
C THR A 55 26.98 -14.93 -16.50
N GLN A 56 27.87 -15.13 -15.52
CA GLN A 56 27.48 -15.66 -14.21
C GLN A 56 26.59 -14.69 -13.44
N GLU A 57 26.92 -13.40 -13.43
CA GLU A 57 26.10 -12.36 -12.80
C GLU A 57 24.76 -12.18 -13.52
N TRP A 58 24.74 -12.28 -14.85
CA TRP A 58 23.52 -12.33 -15.64
C TRP A 58 22.61 -13.49 -15.19
N ALA A 59 23.16 -14.69 -15.05
CA ALA A 59 22.39 -15.85 -14.60
C ALA A 59 21.85 -15.67 -13.17
N ARG A 60 22.66 -15.12 -12.25
CA ARG A 60 22.23 -14.80 -10.88
C ARG A 60 21.10 -13.79 -10.86
N MET A 61 21.22 -12.75 -11.67
CA MET A 61 20.18 -11.74 -11.82
C MET A 61 18.90 -12.37 -12.38
N GLN A 62 18.96 -13.16 -13.45
CA GLN A 62 17.75 -13.81 -13.99
C GLN A 62 17.04 -14.71 -12.97
N ILE A 63 17.79 -15.42 -12.11
CA ILE A 63 17.21 -16.19 -10.99
C ILE A 63 16.51 -15.26 -9.99
N HIS A 64 17.11 -14.13 -9.64
CA HIS A 64 16.50 -13.16 -8.73
C HIS A 64 15.24 -12.53 -9.35
N LYS A 65 15.30 -12.18 -10.64
CA LYS A 65 14.18 -11.66 -11.43
C LYS A 65 12.99 -12.62 -11.40
N GLU A 66 13.26 -13.90 -11.64
CA GLU A 66 12.24 -14.94 -11.59
C GLU A 66 11.63 -15.08 -10.19
N ARG A 67 12.45 -15.01 -9.13
CA ARG A 67 11.94 -15.07 -7.74
C ARG A 67 11.03 -13.89 -7.42
N GLU A 68 11.43 -12.68 -7.75
CA GLU A 68 10.62 -11.48 -7.53
C GLU A 68 9.36 -11.48 -8.40
N TRP A 69 9.44 -11.91 -9.65
CA TRP A 69 8.27 -12.09 -10.50
C TRP A 69 7.29 -13.10 -9.89
N ARG A 70 7.78 -14.26 -9.42
CA ARG A 70 6.94 -15.28 -8.76
C ARG A 70 6.33 -14.75 -7.46
N ARG A 71 7.04 -13.89 -6.72
CA ARG A 71 6.50 -13.20 -5.55
C ARG A 71 5.38 -12.25 -5.95
N GLN A 72 5.61 -11.35 -6.91
CA GLN A 72 4.61 -10.39 -7.41
C GLN A 72 3.36 -11.09 -7.95
N LYS A 73 3.54 -12.19 -8.71
CA LYS A 73 2.42 -13.01 -9.19
C LYS A 73 1.67 -13.70 -8.06
N ARG A 74 2.36 -14.21 -7.03
CA ARG A 74 1.71 -14.77 -5.83
C ARG A 74 0.93 -13.72 -5.08
N THR A 75 1.51 -12.57 -4.79
CA THR A 75 0.82 -11.44 -4.15
C THR A 75 -0.38 -11.00 -4.97
N GLN A 76 -0.25 -10.85 -6.29
CA GLN A 76 -1.36 -10.46 -7.16
C GLN A 76 -2.46 -11.52 -7.22
N ALA A 77 -2.11 -12.81 -7.30
CA ALA A 77 -3.06 -13.91 -7.28
C ALA A 77 -3.76 -14.04 -5.93
N GLU A 78 -3.03 -13.83 -4.84
CA GLU A 78 -3.56 -13.80 -3.48
C GLU A 78 -4.51 -12.62 -3.30
N CYS A 79 -4.11 -11.39 -3.65
CA CYS A 79 -4.98 -10.21 -3.67
C CYS A 79 -6.26 -10.41 -4.51
N LYS A 80 -6.19 -11.16 -5.61
CA LYS A 80 -7.36 -11.52 -6.43
C LYS A 80 -8.21 -12.63 -5.83
N ARG A 81 -7.61 -13.57 -5.08
CA ARG A 81 -8.27 -14.74 -4.49
C ARG A 81 -8.87 -14.47 -3.12
N THR A 82 -8.21 -13.64 -2.29
CA THR A 82 -8.68 -13.21 -0.96
C THR A 82 -9.43 -11.89 -1.02
N GLY A 83 -9.41 -11.19 -2.16
CA GLY A 83 -9.97 -9.86 -2.32
C GLY A 83 -9.21 -8.85 -1.46
N ALA A 84 -8.19 -8.20 -2.01
CA ALA A 84 -7.41 -7.15 -1.35
C ALA A 84 -8.24 -5.99 -0.73
N ALA A 85 -9.55 -5.96 -0.99
CA ALA A 85 -10.53 -5.18 -0.24
C ALA A 85 -10.57 -5.50 1.28
N TYR A 86 -10.11 -6.69 1.69
CA TYR A 86 -10.11 -7.17 3.08
C TYR A 86 -8.78 -6.95 3.81
N GLU A 87 -7.71 -6.45 3.16
CA GLU A 87 -6.53 -5.98 3.88
C GLU A 87 -6.64 -4.48 4.13
N MET A 88 -6.39 -4.04 5.37
CA MET A 88 -6.50 -2.64 5.78
C MET A 88 -5.77 -1.67 4.84
N LYS A 89 -4.56 -2.05 4.37
CA LYS A 89 -3.78 -1.26 3.42
C LYS A 89 -4.49 -1.09 2.08
N GLY A 90 -5.08 -2.18 1.55
CA GLY A 90 -5.81 -2.16 0.30
C GLY A 90 -7.11 -1.36 0.40
N TRP A 91 -7.83 -1.49 1.51
CA TRP A 91 -9.00 -0.65 1.80
C TRP A 91 -8.61 0.84 1.86
N LEU A 92 -7.55 1.19 2.58
CA LEU A 92 -7.12 2.57 2.75
C LEU A 92 -6.64 3.18 1.43
N ALA A 93 -5.82 2.44 0.67
CA ALA A 93 -5.37 2.88 -0.65
C ALA A 93 -6.55 3.14 -1.60
N ARG A 94 -7.55 2.25 -1.62
CA ARG A 94 -8.77 2.44 -2.40
C ARG A 94 -9.57 3.65 -1.93
N LEU A 95 -9.70 3.85 -0.61
CA LEU A 95 -10.41 4.99 -0.05
C LEU A 95 -9.78 6.30 -0.51
N LEU A 96 -8.45 6.45 -0.35
CA LEU A 96 -7.70 7.66 -0.68
C LEU A 96 -7.58 7.90 -2.19
N SER A 97 -7.58 6.85 -3.01
CA SER A 97 -7.52 6.97 -4.48
C SER A 97 -8.83 7.50 -5.11
N ARG A 98 -9.89 7.72 -4.32
CA ARG A 98 -11.16 8.21 -4.84
C ARG A 98 -11.10 9.70 -5.14
N LYS A 99 -11.64 10.07 -6.29
CA LYS A 99 -11.75 11.48 -6.70
C LYS A 99 -12.40 12.32 -5.60
N ASN A 100 -11.76 13.46 -5.27
CA ASN A 100 -12.19 14.45 -4.29
C ASN A 100 -12.24 13.98 -2.82
N ILE A 101 -11.83 12.75 -2.50
CA ILE A 101 -11.97 12.24 -1.13
C ILE A 101 -11.08 13.00 -0.14
N GLU A 102 -9.86 13.35 -0.54
CA GLU A 102 -8.91 14.09 0.29
C GLU A 102 -9.41 15.51 0.55
N VAL A 103 -10.01 16.15 -0.45
CA VAL A 103 -10.65 17.48 -0.30
C VAL A 103 -11.76 17.43 0.76
N VAL A 104 -12.61 16.39 0.71
CA VAL A 104 -13.67 16.18 1.72
C VAL A 104 -13.07 15.93 3.11
N MET A 105 -11.95 15.20 3.19
CA MET A 105 -11.26 14.96 4.45
C MET A 105 -10.67 16.24 5.04
N ASP A 106 -10.04 17.08 4.22
CA ASP A 106 -9.47 18.36 4.63
C ASP A 106 -10.54 19.32 5.15
N GLU A 107 -11.72 19.33 4.54
CA GLU A 107 -12.86 20.11 5.03
C GLU A 107 -13.31 19.68 6.43
N MET A 108 -13.22 18.39 6.75
CA MET A 108 -13.54 17.90 8.09
C MET A 108 -12.49 18.32 9.13
N LEU A 109 -11.19 18.33 8.78
CA LEU A 109 -10.14 18.82 9.69
C LEU A 109 -10.36 20.29 10.07
N LYS A 110 -10.85 21.11 9.13
CA LYS A 110 -11.15 22.53 9.40
C LYS A 110 -12.18 22.72 10.51
N ARG A 111 -13.02 21.72 10.82
CA ARG A 111 -13.99 21.81 11.94
C ARG A 111 -13.35 21.82 13.32
N ALA A 112 -12.17 21.21 13.46
CA ALA A 112 -11.37 21.28 14.68
C ALA A 112 -10.51 22.54 14.75
N VAL A 113 -10.39 23.29 13.65
CA VAL A 113 -9.71 24.59 13.62
C VAL A 113 -10.69 25.69 14.01
N GLY A 114 -10.37 26.44 15.06
CA GLY A 114 -11.16 27.59 15.52
C GLY A 114 -11.73 27.41 16.93
N ALA A 115 -12.66 28.29 17.30
CA ALA A 115 -13.26 28.30 18.62
C ALA A 115 -14.18 27.09 18.85
N ALA A 116 -14.33 26.71 20.12
CA ALA A 116 -15.28 25.69 20.52
C ALA A 116 -16.72 26.11 20.12
N LYS A 117 -17.45 25.17 19.53
CA LYS A 117 -18.86 25.40 19.21
C LYS A 117 -19.72 25.16 20.45
N PRO A 118 -20.76 25.99 20.68
CA PRO A 118 -21.67 25.80 21.81
C PRO A 118 -22.51 24.52 21.68
N ILE A 119 -22.77 24.07 20.44
CA ILE A 119 -23.46 22.82 20.12
C ILE A 119 -22.54 21.98 19.24
N MET A 120 -22.28 20.75 19.67
CA MET A 120 -21.50 19.78 18.92
C MET A 120 -22.45 18.98 18.01
N THR A 121 -22.15 18.97 16.71
CA THR A 121 -22.97 18.30 15.68
C THR A 121 -22.25 17.12 15.05
N ASP A 122 -20.94 17.03 15.25
CA ASP A 122 -20.10 15.92 14.84
C ASP A 122 -18.98 15.70 15.86
N LEU A 123 -18.38 14.52 15.85
CA LEU A 123 -17.22 14.16 16.68
C LEU A 123 -16.09 15.20 16.56
N TRP A 124 -15.81 15.72 15.37
CA TRP A 124 -14.78 16.75 15.17
C TRP A 124 -15.03 18.08 15.90
N ASP A 125 -16.24 18.32 16.39
CA ASP A 125 -16.53 19.50 17.22
C ASP A 125 -16.04 19.32 18.67
N ALA A 126 -15.62 18.11 19.05
CA ALA A 126 -15.18 17.76 20.41
C ALA A 126 -13.83 18.39 20.77
N PRO A 127 -13.63 18.79 22.05
CA PRO A 127 -12.36 19.35 22.52
C PRO A 127 -11.16 18.42 22.26
N VAL A 128 -11.34 17.11 22.43
CA VAL A 128 -10.27 16.12 22.29
C VAL A 128 -9.55 16.20 20.94
N PHE A 129 -10.24 16.46 19.83
CA PHE A 129 -9.60 16.55 18.52
C PHE A 129 -8.88 17.88 18.28
N ARG A 130 -9.26 18.94 19.00
CA ARG A 130 -8.55 20.24 19.00
C ARG A 130 -7.29 20.20 19.85
N GLU A 131 -7.37 19.44 20.94
CA GLU A 131 -6.33 19.37 21.98
C GLU A 131 -5.35 18.22 21.77
N LEU A 132 -5.67 17.26 20.89
CA LEU A 132 -4.78 16.15 20.56
C LEU A 132 -3.45 16.69 20.02
N ARG A 133 -2.34 16.32 20.67
CA ARG A 133 -0.99 16.74 20.29
C ARG A 133 -0.17 15.56 19.77
N THR A 134 0.75 15.86 18.85
CA THR A 134 1.81 14.93 18.43
C THR A 134 2.94 14.94 19.46
N GLU A 135 3.90 14.02 19.31
CA GLU A 135 5.10 13.96 20.17
C GLU A 135 5.88 15.29 20.19
N ASP A 136 5.85 16.04 19.08
CA ASP A 136 6.45 17.38 18.97
C ASP A 136 5.67 18.50 19.68
N GLY A 137 4.57 18.18 20.37
CA GLY A 137 3.70 19.15 21.07
C GLY A 137 2.79 19.98 20.15
N LYS A 138 2.89 19.81 18.83
CA LYS A 138 2.00 20.46 17.84
C LYS A 138 0.63 19.78 17.83
N ARG A 139 -0.42 20.51 17.44
CA ARG A 139 -1.76 19.90 17.34
C ARG A 139 -1.76 18.87 16.21
N PHE A 140 -2.45 17.76 16.43
CA PHE A 140 -2.63 16.70 15.44
C PHE A 140 -3.26 17.24 14.15
N VAL A 141 -4.22 18.15 14.25
CA VAL A 141 -4.90 18.72 13.07
C VAL A 141 -4.03 19.65 12.21
N ASP A 142 -2.90 20.14 12.74
CA ASP A 142 -1.95 20.99 12.01
C ASP A 142 -0.93 20.10 11.27
N ALA A 143 -1.40 19.37 10.25
CA ALA A 143 -0.54 18.52 9.42
C ALA A 143 0.34 19.37 8.48
N PRO A 144 1.63 19.04 8.30
CA PRO A 144 2.48 19.72 7.34
C PRO A 144 2.08 19.39 5.89
N PRO A 145 2.51 20.20 4.90
CA PRO A 145 2.25 19.91 3.50
C PRO A 145 2.78 18.54 3.09
N GLY A 146 1.94 17.72 2.44
CA GLY A 146 2.29 16.37 1.99
C GLY A 146 2.06 15.26 3.02
N GLU A 147 1.51 15.58 4.20
CA GLU A 147 1.16 14.59 5.24
C GLU A 147 -0.36 14.59 5.50
N SER A 148 -0.99 13.43 5.40
CA SER A 148 -2.40 13.26 5.77
C SER A 148 -2.50 12.57 7.13
N ARG A 149 -3.17 13.24 8.08
CA ARG A 149 -3.39 12.71 9.43
C ARG A 149 -4.82 12.21 9.57
N LEU A 150 -4.95 10.89 9.72
CA LEU A 150 -6.23 10.21 9.75
C LEU A 150 -6.60 9.79 11.17
N ILE A 151 -7.88 9.97 11.51
CA ILE A 151 -8.49 9.43 12.71
C ILE A 151 -9.45 8.35 12.27
N LEU A 152 -9.29 7.16 12.85
CA LEU A 152 -10.10 6.00 12.55
C LEU A 152 -10.97 5.65 13.75
N GLY A 153 -12.25 5.39 13.50
CA GLY A 153 -13.15 4.82 14.48
C GLY A 153 -13.16 3.31 14.37
N LEU A 154 -13.21 2.63 15.51
CA LEU A 154 -13.44 1.19 15.62
C LEU A 154 -14.83 0.99 16.24
N SER A 155 -15.65 0.14 15.63
CA SER A 155 -16.95 -0.26 16.14
C SER A 155 -17.05 -1.77 16.21
N ILE A 156 -17.67 -2.28 17.27
CA ILE A 156 -17.98 -3.70 17.46
C ILE A 156 -19.49 -3.78 17.64
N ASP A 157 -20.16 -4.51 16.77
CA ASP A 157 -21.62 -4.60 16.73
C ASP A 157 -22.07 -6.06 16.76
N GLY A 158 -22.79 -6.44 17.82
CA GLY A 158 -23.31 -7.78 18.05
C GLY A 158 -24.74 -7.91 17.55
N PHE A 159 -24.99 -8.86 16.65
CA PHE A 159 -26.32 -9.13 16.11
C PHE A 159 -26.64 -10.63 16.15
N ASN A 160 -27.93 -10.97 16.22
CA ASN A 160 -28.38 -12.36 16.11
C ASN A 160 -28.44 -12.75 14.62
N PRO A 161 -27.61 -13.69 14.13
CA PRO A 161 -27.55 -14.05 12.72
C PRO A 161 -28.83 -14.77 12.23
N PHE A 162 -29.64 -15.31 13.14
CA PHE A 162 -30.86 -16.07 12.83
C PHE A 162 -32.15 -15.23 12.92
N GLN A 163 -32.02 -13.93 13.22
CA GLN A 163 -33.11 -13.02 13.56
C GLN A 163 -33.83 -13.44 14.86
N ASN A 164 -34.56 -12.51 15.49
CA ASN A 164 -35.31 -12.81 16.71
C ASN A 164 -36.50 -13.74 16.40
N LYS A 165 -36.26 -15.05 16.40
CA LYS A 165 -37.30 -16.08 16.40
C LYS A 165 -37.67 -16.41 17.84
N GLU A 166 -38.95 -16.64 18.12
CA GLU A 166 -39.48 -16.91 19.46
C GLU A 166 -38.85 -18.15 20.17
N ALA A 167 -38.11 -18.98 19.43
CA ALA A 167 -37.41 -20.14 19.95
C ALA A 167 -35.99 -19.81 20.45
N LYS A 168 -35.90 -19.37 21.72
CA LYS A 168 -34.83 -19.48 22.76
C LYS A 168 -33.33 -19.73 22.45
N GLN A 169 -32.84 -19.71 21.20
CA GLN A 169 -31.41 -19.80 20.93
C GLN A 169 -30.79 -18.40 20.90
N ASP A 170 -30.14 -18.04 22.00
CA ASP A 170 -29.31 -16.84 22.10
C ASP A 170 -27.97 -17.08 21.41
N VAL A 171 -27.93 -16.81 20.10
CA VAL A 171 -26.69 -16.78 19.31
C VAL A 171 -26.40 -15.34 18.96
N THR A 172 -25.20 -14.85 19.28
CA THR A 172 -24.74 -13.51 18.94
C THR A 172 -23.47 -13.62 18.11
N VAL A 173 -23.46 -12.96 16.95
CA VAL A 173 -22.28 -12.78 16.11
C VAL A 173 -21.91 -11.32 16.15
N SER A 174 -20.64 -11.00 16.40
CA SER A 174 -20.17 -9.62 16.50
C SER A 174 -19.28 -9.24 15.33
N GLY A 175 -19.69 -8.24 14.55
CA GLY A 175 -18.85 -7.64 13.51
C GLY A 175 -17.93 -6.57 14.08
N ILE A 176 -16.68 -6.54 13.62
CA ILE A 176 -15.69 -5.50 13.96
C ILE A 176 -15.45 -4.64 12.72
N TYR A 177 -15.71 -3.34 12.82
CA TYR A 177 -15.66 -2.40 11.70
C TYR A 177 -14.72 -1.23 11.99
N VAL A 178 -13.97 -0.82 10.98
CA VAL A 178 -13.21 0.43 10.96
C VAL A 178 -13.84 1.41 9.98
N TYR A 179 -13.85 2.69 10.33
CA TYR A 179 -14.32 3.76 9.47
C TYR A 179 -13.46 5.02 9.66
N CYS A 180 -13.38 5.85 8.61
CA CYS A 180 -12.56 7.06 8.64
C CYS A 180 -13.37 8.24 9.20
N LEU A 181 -12.97 8.76 10.36
CA LEU A 181 -13.63 9.90 11.00
C LEU A 181 -13.41 11.20 10.23
N ASN A 182 -12.38 11.28 9.40
CA ASN A 182 -12.14 12.40 8.48
C ASN A 182 -13.23 12.50 7.40
N LEU A 183 -14.17 11.57 7.29
CA LEU A 183 -15.34 11.74 6.44
C LEU A 183 -16.52 12.36 7.22
N PRO A 184 -17.37 13.18 6.57
CA PRO A 184 -18.59 13.69 7.17
C PRO A 184 -19.57 12.54 7.47
N PRO A 185 -20.49 12.70 8.46
CA PRO A 185 -21.39 11.63 8.90
C PRO A 185 -22.13 10.89 7.78
N HIS A 186 -22.63 11.63 6.79
CA HIS A 186 -23.40 11.06 5.67
C HIS A 186 -22.55 10.21 4.69
N LEU A 187 -21.22 10.29 4.76
CA LEU A 187 -20.30 9.42 4.02
C LEU A 187 -19.66 8.37 4.91
N ARG A 188 -19.32 8.71 6.15
CA ARG A 188 -18.55 7.89 7.10
C ARG A 188 -19.09 6.47 7.27
N TYR A 189 -20.41 6.33 7.37
CA TYR A 189 -21.08 5.05 7.66
C TYR A 189 -21.65 4.36 6.41
N ARG A 190 -21.32 4.85 5.21
CA ARG A 190 -21.72 4.17 3.98
C ARG A 190 -20.90 2.88 3.84
N PRO A 191 -21.51 1.74 3.46
CA PRO A 191 -20.82 0.45 3.37
C PRO A 191 -19.52 0.48 2.56
N GLU A 192 -19.47 1.29 1.48
CA GLU A 192 -18.27 1.46 0.65
C GLU A 192 -17.10 2.18 1.34
N ASN A 193 -17.35 2.88 2.45
CA ASN A 193 -16.36 3.60 3.26
C ASN A 193 -16.02 2.88 4.56
N MET A 194 -16.67 1.76 4.85
CA MET A 194 -16.39 0.94 6.03
C MET A 194 -15.44 -0.21 5.67
N TYR A 195 -14.63 -0.60 6.63
CA TYR A 195 -13.75 -1.76 6.55
C TYR A 195 -14.19 -2.80 7.57
N LEU A 196 -14.54 -4.01 7.11
CA LEU A 196 -14.79 -5.14 8.01
C LEU A 196 -13.45 -5.74 8.41
N VAL A 197 -13.08 -5.58 9.67
CA VAL A 197 -11.85 -6.14 10.25
C VAL A 197 -12.01 -7.63 10.51
N GLY A 198 -13.16 -8.05 11.02
CA GLY A 198 -13.41 -9.43 11.39
C GLY A 198 -14.79 -9.65 11.96
N VAL A 199 -15.10 -10.92 12.21
CA VAL A 199 -16.37 -11.38 12.79
C VAL A 199 -16.04 -12.34 13.93
N ILE A 200 -16.60 -12.09 15.10
CA ILE A 200 -16.52 -12.97 16.27
C ILE A 200 -17.81 -13.81 16.30
N PRO A 201 -17.72 -15.14 16.15
CA PRO A 201 -18.87 -16.03 16.20
C PRO A 201 -19.38 -16.28 17.63
#